data_AF-A0A944D7R5-F1
#
_entry.id   AF-A0A944D7R5-F1
#
_cell.length_a   1.000
_cell.length_b   1.000
_cell.length_c   1.000
_cell.angle_alpha   90.00
_cell.angle_beta   90.00
_cell.angle_gamma   90.00
#
_symmetry.space_group_name_H-M   'P 1'
#
loop_
_entity.id
_entity.type
_entity.pdbx_description
1 polymer ?
#
loop_
_entity_poly.entity_id
_entity_poly.type
_entity_poly.pdbx_seq_one_letter_code
_entity_poly.pdbx_strand_id
1 'polypeptide(L)'
;GTRDILGLWIEGTEGAKFWMKVFNDLKTRGVADILIAVTDGLKGMPEALEAVFPATTLQTCIVHLIRNSLDYASWKYRKALAGAIKPIYTAPSAEAAQAELDAFEQGPWGQKFPTVVAAWRRAWDRVIPFFAFPSPIRRVIYTTNAIESINARLRKIIKTRGHFPSDEAATKLIWLALRNITADWGRAAKDWKAAMNQFAILYEDRFTDHRLK
;
A
#
# COMPACT_ATOMS: atom_id res chain seq x y z
N GLY A 1 0.18 4.03 16.52
CA GLY A 1 -1.28 4.05 16.28
C GLY A 1 -1.79 5.36 15.70
N THR A 2 -0.98 6.42 15.75
CA THR A 2 -1.18 7.66 14.98
C THR A 2 -0.76 7.45 13.53
N ARG A 3 -1.07 8.42 12.68
CA ARG A 3 -0.69 8.45 11.27
C ARG A 3 -0.01 9.78 11.01
N ASP A 4 1.01 9.78 10.17
CA ASP A 4 1.71 10.98 9.74
C ASP A 4 2.34 10.76 8.35
N ILE A 5 2.79 11.85 7.73
CA ILE A 5 3.50 11.84 6.45
C ILE A 5 4.98 11.98 6.72
N LEU A 6 5.75 10.93 6.41
CA LEU A 6 7.18 10.89 6.72
C LEU A 6 8.03 11.73 5.76
N GLY A 7 7.57 11.96 4.53
CA GLY A 7 8.27 12.85 3.60
C GLY A 7 7.56 13.03 2.27
N LEU A 8 8.13 13.91 1.46
CA LEU A 8 7.72 14.25 0.10
C LEU A 8 8.99 14.32 -0.74
N TRP A 9 9.02 13.57 -1.84
CA TRP A 9 10.12 13.57 -2.79
C TRP A 9 9.56 13.78 -4.19
N ILE A 10 10.14 14.71 -4.94
CA ILE A 10 9.86 14.92 -6.37
C ILE A 10 11.06 14.39 -7.13
N GLU A 11 10.80 13.58 -8.16
CA GLU A 11 11.83 13.01 -9.01
C GLU A 11 11.29 12.83 -10.43
N GLY A 12 12.14 13.05 -11.44
CA GLY A 12 11.75 12.93 -12.85
C GLY A 12 11.71 11.48 -13.36
N THR A 13 12.32 10.55 -12.64
CA THR A 13 12.35 9.12 -12.99
C THR A 13 12.09 8.24 -11.78
N GLU A 14 11.17 7.30 -11.92
CA GLU A 14 10.95 6.25 -10.92
C GLU A 14 11.85 5.05 -11.23
N GLY A 15 12.80 4.77 -10.33
CA GLY A 15 13.71 3.63 -10.46
C GLY A 15 14.37 3.26 -9.14
N ALA A 16 15.12 2.16 -9.14
CA ALA A 16 15.73 1.62 -7.92
C ALA A 16 16.61 2.64 -7.18
N LYS A 17 17.36 3.48 -7.91
CA LYS A 17 18.20 4.54 -7.32
C LYS A 17 17.39 5.57 -6.54
N PHE A 18 16.22 5.95 -7.04
CA PHE A 18 15.33 6.89 -6.35
C PHE A 18 14.81 6.27 -5.04
N TRP A 19 14.31 5.04 -5.08
CA TRP A 19 13.81 4.36 -3.89
C TRP A 19 14.90 4.12 -2.85
N MET A 20 16.13 3.78 -3.29
CA MET A 20 17.29 3.69 -2.39
C MET A 20 17.56 5.01 -1.69
N LYS A 21 17.50 6.14 -2.40
CA LYS A 21 17.65 7.48 -1.81
C LYS A 21 16.56 7.75 -0.76
N VAL A 22 15.30 7.42 -1.06
CA VAL A 22 14.18 7.61 -0.12
C VAL A 22 14.36 6.78 1.15
N PHE A 23 14.66 5.49 1.06
CA PHE A 23 14.82 4.65 2.24
C PHE A 23 16.07 5.01 3.07
N ASN A 24 17.17 5.40 2.42
CA ASN A 24 18.35 5.89 3.14
C ASN A 24 18.10 7.24 3.82
N ASP A 25 17.31 8.14 3.23
CA ASP A 25 16.89 9.38 3.90
C ASP A 25 16.09 9.08 5.18
N LEU A 26 15.11 8.18 5.11
CA LEU A 26 14.36 7.73 6.28
C LEU A 26 15.27 7.14 7.37
N LYS A 27 16.22 6.30 6.98
CA LYS A 27 17.20 5.70 7.91
C LYS A 27 18.09 6.76 8.56
N THR A 28 18.58 7.73 7.78
CA THR A 28 19.40 8.86 8.25
C THR A 28 18.63 9.75 9.24
N ARG A 29 17.32 9.87 9.05
CA ARG A 29 16.41 10.60 9.95
C ARG A 29 16.03 9.82 11.21
N GLY A 30 16.56 8.62 11.40
CA GLY A 30 16.41 7.83 12.63
C GLY A 30 15.39 6.70 12.55
N VAL A 31 14.84 6.38 11.38
CA VAL A 31 14.03 5.17 11.21
C VAL A 31 14.94 3.95 11.33
N ALA A 32 14.85 3.25 12.46
CA ALA A 32 15.65 2.06 12.73
C ALA A 32 15.09 0.80 12.06
N ASP A 33 13.76 0.65 12.07
CA ASP A 33 13.09 -0.54 11.53
C ASP A 33 11.74 -0.19 10.91
N ILE A 34 11.34 -1.00 9.92
CA ILE A 34 10.04 -0.98 9.27
C ILE A 34 9.50 -2.41 9.30
N LEU A 35 8.36 -2.61 9.98
CA LEU A 35 7.76 -3.94 10.07
C LEU A 35 7.04 -4.33 8.78
N ILE A 36 6.26 -3.40 8.22
CA ILE A 36 5.43 -3.62 7.05
C ILE A 36 5.56 -2.42 6.12
N ALA A 37 5.83 -2.68 4.84
CA ALA A 37 5.72 -1.69 3.77
C ALA A 37 4.65 -2.14 2.78
N VAL A 38 3.62 -1.32 2.56
CA VAL A 38 2.55 -1.60 1.60
C VAL A 38 2.73 -0.71 0.38
N THR A 39 2.92 -1.30 -0.80
CA THR A 39 3.19 -0.55 -2.05
C THR A 39 2.34 -1.04 -3.22
N ASP A 40 2.21 -0.24 -4.25
CA ASP A 40 1.48 -0.54 -5.49
C ASP A 40 2.29 -1.34 -6.52
N GLY A 41 3.46 -1.87 -6.14
CA GLY A 41 4.27 -2.75 -7.00
C GLY A 41 5.22 -2.02 -7.96
N LEU A 42 5.72 -0.86 -7.56
CA LEU A 42 6.63 -0.04 -8.36
C LEU A 42 7.97 -0.74 -8.62
N LYS A 43 8.50 -0.54 -9.83
CA LYS A 43 9.77 -1.14 -10.26
C LYS A 43 10.93 -0.57 -9.44
N GLY A 44 11.82 -1.44 -8.97
CA GLY A 44 13.02 -1.03 -8.23
C GLY A 44 12.80 -0.69 -6.75
N MET A 45 11.54 -0.55 -6.31
CA MET A 45 11.22 -0.31 -4.90
C MET A 45 11.48 -1.54 -4.01
N PRO A 46 11.06 -2.77 -4.40
CA PRO A 46 11.31 -3.96 -3.60
C PRO A 46 12.79 -4.20 -3.32
N GLU A 47 13.62 -4.09 -4.37
CA GLU A 47 15.06 -4.30 -4.29
C GLU A 47 15.71 -3.23 -3.40
N ALA A 48 15.21 -1.99 -3.48
CA ALA A 48 15.70 -0.91 -2.65
C ALA A 48 15.31 -1.05 -1.17
N LEU A 49 14.07 -1.51 -0.91
CA LEU A 49 13.60 -1.74 0.45
C LEU A 49 14.37 -2.87 1.11
N GLU A 50 14.56 -3.99 0.40
CA GLU A 50 15.30 -5.14 0.89
C GLU A 50 16.77 -4.78 1.20
N ALA A 51 17.39 -3.92 0.38
CA ALA A 51 18.75 -3.46 0.62
C ALA A 51 18.90 -2.58 1.88
N VAL A 52 17.90 -1.74 2.21
CA VAL A 52 18.00 -0.78 3.34
C VAL A 52 17.38 -1.32 4.63
N PHE A 53 16.26 -2.03 4.51
CA PHE A 53 15.45 -2.61 5.60
C PHE A 53 15.07 -4.08 5.27
N PRO A 54 16.04 -5.02 5.29
CA PRO A 54 15.86 -6.39 4.80
C PRO A 54 14.81 -7.20 5.55
N ALA A 55 14.55 -6.88 6.82
CA ALA A 55 13.58 -7.58 7.63
C ALA A 55 12.13 -7.09 7.38
N THR A 56 11.92 -6.08 6.53
CA THR A 56 10.58 -5.52 6.28
C THR A 56 9.70 -6.52 5.54
N THR A 57 8.48 -6.75 6.05
CA THR A 57 7.45 -7.44 5.28
C THR A 57 6.93 -6.53 4.16
N LEU A 58 7.33 -6.80 2.92
CA LEU A 58 6.82 -6.10 1.75
C LEU A 58 5.48 -6.70 1.32
N GLN A 59 4.46 -5.86 1.25
CA GLN A 59 3.13 -6.24 0.81
C GLN A 59 2.68 -5.43 -0.41
N THR A 60 2.07 -6.09 -1.39
CA THR A 60 1.35 -5.42 -2.46
C THR A 60 0.03 -4.87 -1.93
N CYS A 61 -0.27 -3.61 -2.27
CA CYS A 61 -1.50 -2.94 -1.93
C CYS A 61 -2.65 -3.57 -2.72
N ILE A 62 -3.48 -4.34 -2.03
CA ILE A 62 -4.65 -5.03 -2.61
C ILE A 62 -5.56 -4.07 -3.37
N VAL A 63 -5.74 -2.83 -2.89
CA VAL A 63 -6.64 -1.90 -3.61
C VAL A 63 -6.04 -1.37 -4.89
N HIS A 64 -4.73 -1.13 -4.95
CA HIS A 64 -4.08 -0.81 -6.21
C HIS A 64 -4.17 -2.00 -7.17
N LEU A 65 -3.96 -3.22 -6.66
CA LEU A 65 -4.10 -4.44 -7.46
C LEU A 65 -5.53 -4.60 -8.02
N ILE A 66 -6.56 -4.35 -7.21
CA ILE A 66 -7.97 -4.34 -7.66
C ILE A 66 -8.19 -3.23 -8.69
N ARG A 67 -7.75 -2.00 -8.43
CA ARG A 67 -7.95 -0.88 -9.36
C ARG A 67 -7.32 -1.16 -10.72
N ASN A 68 -6.07 -1.61 -10.72
CA ASN A 68 -5.35 -2.02 -11.93
C ASN A 68 -6.10 -3.16 -12.65
N SER A 69 -6.69 -4.09 -11.91
CA SER A 69 -7.51 -5.16 -12.49
C SER A 69 -8.77 -4.61 -13.19
N LEU A 70 -9.42 -3.62 -12.58
CA LEU A 70 -10.63 -2.99 -13.12
C LEU A 70 -10.35 -2.09 -14.34
N ASP A 71 -9.12 -1.64 -14.53
CA ASP A 71 -8.74 -0.83 -15.70
C ASP A 71 -8.71 -1.64 -17.00
N TYR A 72 -8.56 -2.96 -16.92
CA TYR A 72 -8.75 -3.87 -18.08
C TYR A 72 -10.21 -4.10 -18.45
N ALA A 73 -11.16 -3.66 -17.62
CA ALA A 73 -12.58 -3.88 -17.83
C ALA A 73 -13.31 -2.58 -18.22
N SER A 74 -14.20 -2.69 -19.22
CA SER A 74 -15.15 -1.63 -19.54
C SER A 74 -16.13 -1.39 -18.39
N TRP A 75 -16.74 -0.21 -18.35
CA TRP A 75 -17.65 0.20 -17.27
C TRP A 75 -18.73 -0.85 -16.95
N LYS A 76 -19.29 -1.47 -17.99
CA LYS A 76 -20.30 -2.54 -17.89
C LYS A 76 -19.84 -3.73 -17.03
N TYR A 77 -18.56 -4.09 -17.10
CA TYR A 77 -18.04 -5.30 -16.47
C TYR A 77 -17.35 -5.04 -15.13
N ARG A 78 -16.96 -3.80 -14.82
CA ARG A 78 -16.20 -3.45 -13.60
C ARG A 78 -16.84 -3.95 -12.31
N LYS A 79 -18.15 -3.75 -12.13
CA LYS A 79 -18.85 -4.19 -10.91
C LYS A 79 -18.82 -5.71 -10.72
N ALA A 80 -19.04 -6.45 -11.80
CA ALA A 80 -19.07 -7.90 -11.75
C ALA A 80 -17.66 -8.49 -11.59
N LEU A 81 -16.66 -7.92 -12.26
CA LEU A 81 -15.26 -8.28 -12.08
C LEU A 81 -14.79 -8.03 -10.64
N ALA A 82 -15.14 -6.88 -10.05
CA ALA A 82 -14.84 -6.59 -8.65
C ALA A 82 -15.46 -7.64 -7.70
N GLY A 83 -16.71 -8.07 -8.00
CA GLY A 83 -17.36 -9.15 -7.27
C GLY A 83 -16.63 -10.49 -7.39
N ALA A 84 -16.13 -10.82 -8.58
CA ALA A 84 -15.41 -12.07 -8.83
C ALA A 84 -14.00 -12.11 -8.20
N ILE A 85 -13.34 -10.96 -8.06
CA ILE A 85 -12.02 -10.85 -7.41
C ILE A 85 -12.14 -10.84 -5.88
N LYS A 86 -13.29 -10.42 -5.34
CA LYS A 86 -13.52 -10.23 -3.90
C LYS A 86 -13.17 -11.46 -3.04
N PRO A 87 -13.60 -12.69 -3.39
CA PRO A 87 -13.29 -13.88 -2.59
C PRO A 87 -11.80 -14.04 -2.32
N ILE A 88 -10.95 -13.78 -3.32
CA ILE A 88 -9.49 -13.94 -3.25
C ILE A 88 -8.91 -13.22 -2.03
N TYR A 89 -9.16 -11.92 -1.88
CA TYR A 89 -8.59 -11.12 -0.78
C TYR A 89 -9.44 -11.11 0.50
N THR A 90 -10.64 -11.70 0.47
CA THR A 90 -11.48 -11.84 1.68
C THR A 90 -11.41 -13.23 2.31
N ALA A 91 -10.68 -14.16 1.69
CA ALA A 91 -10.48 -15.52 2.16
C ALA A 91 -9.89 -15.57 3.58
N PRO A 92 -10.23 -16.61 4.38
CA PRO A 92 -9.77 -16.72 5.76
C PRO A 92 -8.25 -16.96 5.88
N SER A 93 -7.65 -17.69 4.94
CA SER A 93 -6.23 -18.05 4.93
C SER A 93 -5.60 -17.90 3.54
N ALA A 94 -4.28 -18.01 3.47
CA ALA A 94 -3.55 -17.96 2.20
C ALA A 94 -3.91 -19.15 1.28
N GLU A 95 -4.14 -20.32 1.85
CA GLU A 95 -4.53 -21.53 1.12
C GLU A 95 -5.93 -21.38 0.52
N ALA A 96 -6.87 -20.83 1.29
CA ALA A 96 -8.20 -20.53 0.79
C ALA A 96 -8.15 -19.44 -0.30
N ALA A 97 -7.32 -18.40 -0.12
CA ALA A 97 -7.13 -17.35 -1.11
C ALA A 97 -6.54 -17.89 -2.42
N GLN A 98 -5.60 -18.82 -2.32
CA GLN A 98 -4.99 -19.52 -3.46
C GLN A 98 -6.05 -20.29 -4.23
N ALA A 99 -6.89 -21.06 -3.54
CA ALA A 99 -7.99 -21.79 -4.17
C ALA A 99 -8.99 -20.86 -4.87
N GLU A 100 -9.31 -19.71 -4.28
CA GLU A 100 -10.16 -18.69 -4.91
C GLU A 100 -9.50 -18.06 -6.14
N LEU A 101 -8.17 -17.85 -6.14
CA LEU A 101 -7.45 -17.36 -7.32
C LEU A 101 -7.43 -18.41 -8.45
N ASP A 102 -7.22 -19.68 -8.11
CA ASP A 102 -7.28 -20.80 -9.05
C ASP A 102 -8.69 -20.92 -9.67
N ALA A 103 -9.73 -20.82 -8.85
CA ALA A 103 -11.12 -20.84 -9.30
C ALA A 103 -11.47 -19.61 -10.18
N PHE A 104 -10.96 -18.43 -9.82
CA PHE A 104 -11.13 -17.22 -10.63
C PHE A 104 -10.50 -17.38 -12.01
N GLU A 105 -9.27 -17.91 -12.08
CA GLU A 105 -8.53 -18.18 -13.32
C GLU A 105 -9.27 -19.14 -14.26
N GLN A 106 -9.81 -20.23 -13.71
CA GLN A 106 -10.58 -21.22 -14.47
C GLN A 106 -11.98 -20.70 -14.84
N GLY A 107 -12.51 -19.76 -14.07
CA GLY A 107 -13.85 -19.21 -14.25
C GLY A 107 -13.99 -18.26 -15.44
N PRO A 108 -15.23 -17.89 -15.79
CA PRO A 108 -15.51 -17.06 -16.97
C PRO A 108 -14.86 -15.67 -16.91
N TRP A 109 -14.62 -15.14 -15.71
CA TRP A 109 -13.95 -13.85 -15.52
C TRP A 109 -12.44 -13.93 -15.71
N GLY A 110 -11.76 -14.97 -15.21
CA GLY A 110 -10.34 -15.18 -15.42
C GLY A 110 -10.03 -15.48 -16.89
N GLN A 111 -10.83 -16.32 -17.54
CA GLN A 111 -10.72 -16.59 -18.98
C GLN A 111 -10.94 -15.34 -19.84
N LYS A 112 -11.87 -14.47 -19.44
CA LYS A 112 -12.14 -13.21 -20.14
C LYS A 112 -11.06 -12.15 -19.90
N PHE A 113 -10.42 -12.17 -18.73
CA PHE A 113 -9.42 -11.20 -18.32
C PHE A 113 -8.12 -11.89 -17.87
N PRO A 114 -7.40 -12.58 -18.78
CA PRO A 114 -6.19 -13.31 -18.44
C PRO A 114 -5.06 -12.38 -17.94
N THR A 115 -5.09 -11.10 -18.33
CA THR A 115 -4.16 -10.08 -17.83
C THR A 115 -4.34 -9.81 -16.33
N VAL A 116 -5.58 -9.90 -15.83
CA VAL A 116 -5.88 -9.78 -14.39
C VAL A 116 -5.30 -10.97 -13.65
N VAL A 117 -5.53 -12.19 -14.13
CA VAL A 117 -4.93 -13.41 -13.55
C VAL A 117 -3.41 -13.28 -13.47
N ALA A 118 -2.76 -12.92 -14.58
CA ALA A 118 -1.31 -12.76 -14.63
C ALA A 118 -0.78 -11.67 -13.68
N ALA A 119 -1.53 -10.59 -13.46
CA ALA A 119 -1.18 -9.55 -12.51
C ALA A 119 -1.23 -10.06 -11.05
N TRP A 120 -2.30 -10.78 -10.70
CA TRP A 120 -2.45 -11.37 -9.36
C TRP A 120 -1.40 -12.45 -9.07
N ARG A 121 -1.15 -13.35 -10.04
CA ARG A 121 -0.12 -14.40 -9.92
C ARG A 121 1.27 -13.82 -9.72
N ARG A 122 1.65 -12.81 -10.49
CA ARG A 122 2.96 -12.14 -10.35
C ARG A 122 3.13 -11.42 -9.02
N ALA A 123 2.04 -10.88 -8.48
CA ALA A 123 2.07 -10.19 -7.19
C ALA A 123 1.90 -11.14 -6.00
N TRP A 124 1.69 -12.44 -6.23
CA TRP A 124 1.14 -13.36 -5.24
C TRP A 124 1.99 -13.50 -3.98
N ASP A 125 3.30 -13.64 -4.12
CA ASP A 125 4.23 -13.74 -2.98
C ASP A 125 4.19 -12.49 -2.08
N ARG A 126 3.81 -11.34 -2.64
CA ARG A 126 3.63 -10.07 -1.92
C ARG A 126 2.18 -9.83 -1.51
N VAL A 127 1.24 -10.66 -1.96
CA VAL A 127 -0.14 -10.72 -1.50
C VAL A 127 -0.25 -11.65 -0.29
N ILE A 128 0.44 -12.80 -0.26
CA ILE A 128 0.36 -13.78 0.84
C ILE A 128 0.57 -13.17 2.25
N PRO A 129 1.56 -12.28 2.51
CA PRO A 129 1.81 -11.74 3.85
C PRO A 129 0.59 -11.06 4.46
N PHE A 130 -0.32 -10.58 3.61
CA PHE A 130 -1.61 -10.03 4.00
C PHE A 130 -2.47 -11.00 4.84
N PHE A 131 -2.39 -12.31 4.59
CA PHE A 131 -3.18 -13.33 5.28
C PHE A 131 -2.67 -13.67 6.68
N ALA A 132 -1.43 -13.29 7.03
CA ALA A 132 -0.90 -13.45 8.38
C ALA A 132 -1.65 -12.58 9.42
N PHE A 133 -2.32 -11.52 8.98
CA PHE A 133 -3.09 -10.64 9.85
C PHE A 133 -4.54 -11.11 10.01
N PRO A 134 -5.16 -10.98 11.19
CA PRO A 134 -6.61 -11.15 11.33
C PRO A 134 -7.43 -10.17 10.48
N SER A 135 -8.65 -10.57 10.09
CA SER A 135 -9.56 -9.77 9.23
C SER A 135 -9.74 -8.30 9.65
N PRO A 136 -9.91 -7.95 10.94
CA PRO A 136 -10.01 -6.55 11.37
C PRO A 136 -8.77 -5.73 11.03
N ILE A 137 -7.58 -6.34 11.09
CA ILE A 137 -6.28 -5.69 10.85
C ILE A 137 -6.01 -5.63 9.35
N ARG A 138 -6.32 -6.71 8.61
CA ARG A 138 -6.32 -6.70 7.14
C ARG A 138 -7.09 -5.49 6.65
N ARG A 139 -8.30 -5.26 7.16
CA ARG A 139 -9.13 -4.10 6.80
C ARG A 139 -8.38 -2.79 6.98
N VAL A 140 -7.66 -2.58 8.08
CA VAL A 140 -6.85 -1.36 8.25
C VAL A 140 -5.78 -1.25 7.15
N ILE A 141 -5.09 -2.35 6.85
CA ILE A 141 -4.00 -2.42 5.87
C ILE A 141 -4.48 -2.18 4.43
N TYR A 142 -5.61 -2.78 4.01
CA TYR A 142 -6.15 -2.59 2.66
C TYR A 142 -7.19 -1.47 2.56
N THR A 143 -7.63 -0.80 3.63
CA THR A 143 -8.53 0.34 3.45
C THR A 143 -7.81 1.47 2.74
N THR A 144 -8.27 1.84 1.54
CA THR A 144 -7.73 2.98 0.81
C THR A 144 -8.15 4.32 1.36
N ASN A 145 -9.14 4.39 2.25
CA ASN A 145 -9.72 5.64 2.71
C ASN A 145 -8.67 6.68 3.16
N ALA A 146 -7.59 6.24 3.81
CA ALA A 146 -6.53 7.17 4.22
C ALA A 146 -5.75 7.73 3.02
N ILE A 147 -5.23 6.86 2.16
CA ILE A 147 -4.38 7.24 1.01
C ILE A 147 -5.22 7.94 -0.08
N GLU A 148 -6.39 7.41 -0.41
CA GLU A 148 -7.30 8.02 -1.41
C GLU A 148 -7.82 9.38 -0.95
N SER A 149 -8.12 9.56 0.34
CA SER A 149 -8.52 10.88 0.87
C SER A 149 -7.42 11.92 0.67
N ILE A 150 -6.17 11.56 0.96
CA ILE A 150 -5.00 12.44 0.72
C ILE A 150 -4.88 12.76 -0.76
N ASN A 151 -4.85 11.72 -1.62
CA ASN A 151 -4.68 11.88 -3.06
C ASN A 151 -5.81 12.70 -3.69
N ALA A 152 -7.06 12.52 -3.25
CA ALA A 152 -8.21 13.29 -3.73
C ALA A 152 -8.12 14.77 -3.33
N ARG A 153 -7.75 15.06 -2.08
CA ARG A 153 -7.56 16.43 -1.59
C ARG A 153 -6.38 17.13 -2.29
N LEU A 154 -5.26 16.43 -2.47
CA LEU A 154 -4.11 16.93 -3.25
C LEU A 154 -4.50 17.23 -4.70
N ARG A 155 -5.16 16.30 -5.39
CA ARG A 155 -5.66 16.54 -6.76
C ARG A 155 -6.59 17.75 -6.82
N LYS A 156 -7.46 17.95 -5.83
CA LYS A 156 -8.35 19.12 -5.77
C LYS A 156 -7.60 20.44 -5.63
N ILE A 157 -6.45 20.45 -4.94
CA ILE A 157 -5.61 21.65 -4.77
C ILE A 157 -4.77 21.91 -6.01
N ILE A 158 -4.25 20.85 -6.63
CA ILE A 158 -3.35 20.95 -7.79
C ILE A 158 -4.13 21.21 -9.08
N LYS A 159 -5.39 20.75 -9.23
CA LYS A 159 -6.15 20.89 -10.49
C LYS A 159 -6.32 22.33 -11.01
N THR A 160 -6.19 23.32 -10.14
CA THR A 160 -6.29 24.75 -10.51
C THR A 160 -4.95 25.35 -10.92
N ARG A 161 -3.86 24.60 -10.76
CA ARG A 161 -2.50 24.96 -11.15
C ARG A 161 -2.18 24.22 -12.45
N GLY A 162 -2.09 24.97 -13.56
CA GLY A 162 -1.82 24.36 -14.88
C GLY A 162 -0.42 23.79 -15.00
N HIS A 163 0.60 24.55 -14.60
CA HIS A 163 2.00 24.10 -14.55
C HIS A 163 2.69 24.71 -13.32
N PHE A 164 3.81 24.09 -12.91
CA PHE A 164 4.68 24.62 -11.87
C PHE A 164 5.94 25.21 -12.50
N PRO A 165 6.42 26.37 -12.04
CA PRO A 165 7.63 26.99 -12.57
C PRO A 165 8.92 26.29 -12.10
N SER A 166 8.85 25.50 -11.03
CA SER A 166 9.96 24.68 -10.52
C SER A 166 9.46 23.58 -9.59
N ASP A 167 10.30 22.56 -9.37
CA ASP A 167 10.04 21.51 -8.37
C ASP A 167 9.91 22.07 -6.96
N GLU A 168 10.63 23.15 -6.65
CA GLU A 168 10.52 23.84 -5.36
C GLU A 168 9.12 24.47 -5.18
N ALA A 169 8.59 25.10 -6.23
CA ALA A 169 7.23 25.66 -6.21
C ALA A 169 6.18 24.57 -6.03
N ALA A 170 6.33 23.43 -6.72
CA ALA A 170 5.48 22.26 -6.55
C ALA A 170 5.57 21.71 -5.12
N THR A 171 6.79 21.53 -4.60
CA THR A 171 7.06 21.03 -3.25
C THR A 171 6.41 21.90 -2.19
N LYS A 172 6.56 23.23 -2.27
CA LYS A 172 5.94 24.17 -1.31
C LYS A 172 4.42 24.05 -1.29
N LEU A 173 3.78 24.02 -2.47
CA LEU A 173 2.32 23.90 -2.54
C LEU A 173 1.84 22.55 -1.98
N ILE A 174 2.47 21.45 -2.39
CA ILE A 174 2.12 20.11 -1.93
C ILE A 174 2.33 20.02 -0.42
N TRP A 175 3.44 20.54 0.11
CA TRP A 175 3.71 20.56 1.55
C TRP A 175 2.66 21.35 2.33
N LEU A 176 2.27 22.55 1.87
CA LEU A 176 1.20 23.33 2.50
C LEU A 176 -0.14 22.58 2.49
N ALA A 177 -0.45 21.92 1.38
CA ALA A 177 -1.64 21.10 1.25
C ALA A 177 -1.62 19.93 2.24
N LEU A 178 -0.50 19.19 2.30
CA LEU A 178 -0.30 18.08 3.21
C LEU A 178 -0.43 18.53 4.67
N ARG A 179 0.23 19.63 5.06
CA ARG A 179 0.12 20.22 6.40
C ARG A 179 -1.33 20.52 6.80
N ASN A 180 -2.11 21.08 5.87
CA ASN A 180 -3.53 21.36 6.13
C ASN A 180 -4.36 20.07 6.23
N ILE A 181 -4.02 19.03 5.46
CA ILE A 181 -4.71 17.74 5.50
C ILE A 181 -4.42 17.00 6.80
N THR A 182 -3.17 17.07 7.29
CA THR A 182 -2.72 16.36 8.49
C THR A 182 -3.07 17.08 9.80
N ALA A 183 -3.44 18.36 9.76
CA ALA A 183 -3.87 19.13 10.95
C ALA A 183 -5.01 18.44 11.74
N ASP A 184 -5.89 17.70 11.06
CA ASP A 184 -7.02 17.01 11.68
C ASP A 184 -6.69 15.56 12.10
N TRP A 185 -5.44 15.09 11.95
CA TRP A 185 -5.04 13.71 12.24
C TRP A 185 -4.77 13.48 13.74
N GLY A 186 -5.78 13.65 14.58
CA GLY A 186 -5.65 13.47 16.03
C GLY A 186 -6.04 12.09 16.58
N ARG A 187 -6.82 11.29 15.83
CA ARG A 187 -7.38 10.02 16.35
C ARG A 187 -6.53 8.82 15.96
N ALA A 188 -6.22 7.97 16.94
CA ALA A 188 -5.61 6.66 16.71
C ALA A 188 -6.51 5.81 15.79
N ALA A 189 -5.89 4.95 14.97
CA ALA A 189 -6.63 4.03 14.13
C ALA A 189 -7.60 3.19 14.97
N LYS A 190 -8.85 3.05 14.48
CA LYS A 190 -9.81 2.12 15.07
C LYS A 190 -9.19 0.73 15.07
N ASP A 191 -9.36 -0.01 16.17
CA ASP A 191 -8.80 -1.35 16.37
C ASP A 191 -7.26 -1.41 16.54
N TRP A 192 -6.57 -0.26 16.71
CA TRP A 192 -5.11 -0.23 16.91
C TRP A 192 -4.63 -1.13 18.06
N LYS A 193 -5.33 -1.15 19.20
CA LYS A 193 -4.95 -2.01 20.34
C LYS A 193 -5.00 -3.50 20.00
N ALA A 194 -5.99 -3.93 19.21
CA ALA A 194 -6.08 -5.31 18.74
C ALA A 194 -4.98 -5.61 17.72
N ALA A 195 -4.72 -4.69 16.79
CA ALA A 195 -3.60 -4.79 15.83
C ALA A 195 -2.24 -4.91 16.52
N MET A 196 -2.03 -4.12 17.56
CA MET A 196 -0.81 -4.07 18.33
C MET A 196 -0.43 -5.43 18.94
N ASN A 197 -1.40 -6.15 19.53
CA ASN A 197 -1.14 -7.48 20.10
C ASN A 197 -0.72 -8.48 19.02
N GLN A 198 -1.30 -8.38 17.82
CA GLN A 198 -0.94 -9.26 16.71
C GLN A 198 0.44 -8.92 16.15
N PHE A 199 0.79 -7.64 16.05
CA PHE A 199 2.15 -7.23 15.68
C PHE A 199 3.19 -7.66 16.70
N ALA A 200 2.88 -7.62 18.00
CA ALA A 200 3.77 -8.11 19.04
C ALA A 200 4.05 -9.62 18.93
N ILE A 201 3.05 -10.41 18.51
CA ILE A 201 3.23 -11.86 18.26
C ILE A 201 4.01 -12.10 16.97
N LEU A 202 3.69 -11.37 15.90
CA LEU A 202 4.26 -11.63 14.57
C LEU A 202 5.70 -11.12 14.42
N TYR A 203 6.04 -10.01 15.07
CA TYR A 203 7.33 -9.34 14.94
C TYR A 203 8.18 -9.39 16.21
N GLU A 204 7.64 -9.93 17.30
CA GLU A 204 8.35 -10.20 18.56
C GLU A 204 9.18 -8.99 19.02
N ASP A 205 10.48 -9.19 19.24
CA ASP A 205 11.45 -8.19 19.71
C ASP A 205 11.48 -6.94 18.82
N ARG A 206 11.26 -7.09 17.51
CA ARG A 206 11.22 -5.94 16.59
C ARG A 206 10.04 -5.01 16.86
N PHE A 207 8.98 -5.49 17.50
CA PHE A 207 7.87 -4.65 17.92
C PHE A 207 8.00 -4.17 19.37
N THR A 208 8.54 -5.00 20.25
CA THR A 208 8.56 -4.76 21.71
C THR A 208 9.77 -3.95 22.18
N ASP A 209 10.98 -4.14 21.63
CA ASP A 209 12.20 -3.45 22.09
C ASP A 209 12.16 -1.94 21.83
N HIS A 210 11.54 -1.52 20.72
CA HIS A 210 11.34 -0.10 20.42
C HIS A 210 10.44 0.62 21.43
N ARG A 211 9.77 -0.11 22.33
CA ARG A 211 8.92 0.46 23.39
C ARG A 211 9.60 0.49 24.76
N LEU A 212 10.74 -0.18 24.93
CA LEU A 212 11.51 -0.22 26.18
C LEU A 212 12.57 0.89 26.26
N LYS A 213 12.70 1.70 25.19
CA LYS A 213 13.48 2.95 25.15
C LYS A 213 12.55 4.14 25.22
#